data_AF-A0A653IHH6-F1
#
_entry.id   AF-A0A653IHH6-F1
#
_cell.length_a   1.000
_cell.length_b   1.000
_cell.length_c   1.000
_cell.angle_alpha   90.00
_cell.angle_beta   90.00
_cell.angle_gamma   90.00
#
_symmetry.space_group_name_H-M   'P 1'
#
loop_
_entity.id
_entity.type
_entity.pdbx_description
1 polymer ?
#
loop_
_entity_poly.entity_id
_entity_poly.type
_entity_poly.pdbx_seq_one_letter_code
_entity_poly.pdbx_strand_id
1 'polypeptide(L)'
;MHTMKFTRTPRTFELKWIPETDWRDVCTHRTLIIRNHPQESLIGLAYNNENQVVQVTRNSHKSHALYYVTLLENQQANRSLLSTRSHMTVEYVNTRLYDQFEVAEYGLLDVHVRQEGLGERGLLLEAFIQDVQNKHRHYRVSGNFEIVTHHGLVSKDCFTRYGFKLHQHALVLQNFDSPLLVT
;
A
#
# COMPACT_ATOMS: atom_id res chain seq x y z
N MET A 1 -13.21 43.93 1.36
CA MET A 1 -13.48 42.47 1.36
C MET A 1 -12.14 41.75 1.29
N HIS A 2 -11.65 41.24 2.42
CA HIS A 2 -10.40 40.47 2.44
C HIS A 2 -10.70 39.02 2.11
N THR A 3 -10.24 38.57 0.95
CA THR A 3 -10.28 37.17 0.54
C THR A 3 -9.33 36.40 1.45
N MET A 4 -9.87 35.65 2.42
CA MET A 4 -9.10 34.68 3.20
C MET A 4 -8.53 33.64 2.24
N LYS A 5 -7.24 33.76 1.93
CA LYS A 5 -6.47 32.67 1.33
C LYS A 5 -6.34 31.60 2.40
N PHE A 6 -7.12 30.53 2.28
CA PHE A 6 -6.84 29.29 3.00
C PHE A 6 -5.49 28.77 2.50
N THR A 7 -4.41 29.16 3.19
CA THR A 7 -3.17 28.40 3.14
C THR A 7 -3.46 27.05 3.78
N ARG A 8 -3.77 26.04 2.96
CA ARG A 8 -3.66 24.65 3.37
C ARG A 8 -2.21 24.46 3.81
N THR A 9 -1.99 24.44 5.12
CA THR A 9 -0.76 23.89 5.69
C THR A 9 -0.59 22.48 5.10
N PRO A 10 0.60 22.13 4.59
CA PRO A 10 0.85 20.78 4.13
C PRO A 10 0.70 19.87 5.35
N ARG A 11 -0.43 19.17 5.45
CA ARG A 11 -0.63 18.13 6.46
C ARG A 11 0.33 17.00 6.12
N THR A 12 1.55 17.07 6.61
CA THR A 12 2.43 15.91 6.77
C THR A 12 1.89 15.11 7.96
N PHE A 13 0.74 14.47 7.77
CA PHE A 13 0.43 13.28 8.54
C PHE A 13 0.95 12.12 7.70
N GLU A 14 2.18 11.72 8.02
CA GLU A 14 2.65 10.39 7.64
C GLU A 14 1.68 9.38 8.24
N LEU A 15 1.23 8.46 7.39
CA LEU A 15 0.41 7.33 7.80
C LEU A 15 1.17 6.57 8.88
N LYS A 16 0.48 6.23 9.98
CA LYS A 16 1.14 5.65 11.14
C LYS A 16 0.60 4.27 11.41
N TRP A 17 1.45 3.26 11.22
CA TRP A 17 1.21 1.91 11.72
C TRP A 17 1.03 1.93 13.24
N ILE A 18 -0.02 1.26 13.70
CA ILE A 18 -0.32 1.11 15.12
C ILE A 18 0.49 -0.11 15.61
N PRO A 19 1.30 0.02 16.66
CA PRO A 19 2.01 -1.11 17.25
C PRO A 19 1.03 -2.23 17.63
N GLU A 20 1.42 -3.49 17.41
CA GLU A 20 0.55 -4.65 17.70
C GLU A 20 0.10 -4.70 19.17
N THR A 21 0.98 -4.28 20.08
CA THR A 21 0.69 -4.15 21.52
C THR A 21 -0.49 -3.23 21.81
N ASP A 22 -0.76 -2.27 20.94
CA ASP A 22 -1.76 -1.21 21.16
C ASP A 22 -3.08 -1.50 20.44
N TRP A 23 -3.15 -2.55 19.61
CA TRP A 23 -4.33 -2.85 18.78
C TRP A 23 -5.59 -3.02 19.62
N ARG A 24 -5.50 -3.81 20.69
CA ARG A 24 -6.63 -4.09 21.58
C ARG A 24 -7.18 -2.81 22.20
N ASP A 25 -6.28 -1.95 22.69
CA ASP A 25 -6.65 -0.71 23.34
C ASP A 25 -7.26 0.25 22.33
N VAL A 26 -6.63 0.47 21.18
CA VAL A 26 -7.18 1.35 20.13
C VAL A 26 -8.56 0.88 19.66
N CYS A 27 -8.74 -0.42 19.42
CA CYS A 27 -10.02 -0.97 19.01
C CYS A 27 -11.08 -0.82 20.10
N THR A 28 -10.74 -1.06 21.37
CA THR A 28 -11.66 -0.96 22.50
C THR A 28 -12.09 0.49 22.74
N HIS A 29 -11.14 1.43 22.77
CA HIS A 29 -11.42 2.86 23.00
C HIS A 29 -12.31 3.48 21.91
N ARG A 30 -12.23 2.97 20.68
CA ARG A 30 -12.98 3.48 19.53
C ARG A 30 -14.17 2.62 19.14
N THR A 31 -14.48 1.58 19.91
CA THR A 31 -15.57 0.62 19.66
C THR A 31 -15.48 -0.01 18.26
N LEU A 32 -14.27 -0.40 17.87
CA LEU A 32 -13.96 -0.98 16.56
C LEU A 32 -13.78 -2.49 16.67
N ILE A 33 -14.14 -3.20 15.60
CA ILE A 33 -13.91 -4.64 15.49
C ILE A 33 -12.99 -4.90 14.31
N ILE A 34 -11.89 -5.61 14.58
CA ILE A 34 -11.03 -6.16 13.55
C ILE A 34 -11.86 -7.21 12.78
N ARG A 35 -12.03 -7.00 11.49
CA ARG A 35 -12.82 -7.88 10.64
C ARG A 35 -12.03 -9.14 10.34
N ASN A 36 -12.63 -10.29 10.63
CA ASN A 36 -12.07 -11.57 10.24
C ASN A 36 -12.44 -11.88 8.79
N HIS A 37 -11.43 -12.08 7.95
CA HIS A 37 -11.57 -12.49 6.55
C HIS A 37 -10.92 -13.87 6.39
N PRO A 38 -11.69 -14.96 6.19
CA PRO A 38 -11.16 -16.33 6.29
C PRO A 38 -10.00 -16.67 5.33
N GLN A 39 -9.84 -15.93 4.25
CA GLN A 39 -8.79 -16.14 3.24
C GLN A 39 -7.68 -15.09 3.32
N GLU A 40 -7.71 -14.22 4.32
CA GLU A 40 -6.76 -13.10 4.43
C GLU A 40 -6.03 -13.14 5.77
N SER A 41 -4.72 -12.99 5.72
CA SER A 41 -3.89 -12.73 6.90
C SER A 41 -3.94 -11.25 7.26
N LEU A 42 -4.07 -10.95 8.56
CA LEU A 42 -3.91 -9.60 9.09
C LEU A 42 -2.44 -9.19 9.01
N ILE A 43 -2.15 -8.07 8.35
CA ILE A 43 -0.82 -7.47 8.29
C ILE A 43 -0.64 -6.44 9.40
N GLY A 44 -1.65 -5.59 9.60
CA GLY A 44 -1.65 -4.70 10.75
C GLY A 44 -2.78 -3.69 10.75
N LEU A 45 -2.75 -2.81 11.76
CA LEU A 45 -3.64 -1.66 11.85
C LEU A 45 -2.84 -0.37 11.63
N ALA A 46 -3.47 0.63 11.03
CA ALA A 46 -2.86 1.93 10.80
C ALA A 46 -3.88 3.06 10.95
N TYR A 47 -3.38 4.28 11.16
CA TYR A 47 -4.16 5.49 10.98
C TYR A 47 -4.02 6.02 9.55
N ASN A 48 -5.15 6.27 8.88
CA ASN A 48 -5.14 7.02 7.63
C ASN A 48 -4.97 8.53 7.90
N ASN A 49 -4.91 9.34 6.84
CA ASN A 49 -4.71 10.79 6.95
C ASN A 49 -5.87 11.54 7.63
N GLU A 50 -7.00 10.87 7.86
CA GLU A 50 -8.15 11.37 8.59
C GLU A 50 -8.19 10.89 10.05
N ASN A 51 -7.11 10.26 10.53
CA ASN A 51 -7.03 9.65 11.86
C ASN A 51 -8.10 8.56 12.10
N GLN A 52 -8.55 7.92 11.01
CA GLN A 52 -9.41 6.75 11.07
C GLN A 52 -8.54 5.50 11.15
N VAL A 53 -8.99 4.50 11.91
CA VAL A 53 -8.29 3.23 12.00
C VAL A 53 -8.65 2.38 10.78
N VAL A 54 -7.64 1.93 10.06
CA VAL A 54 -7.79 1.00 8.94
C VAL A 54 -7.10 -0.31 9.28
N GLN A 55 -7.66 -1.40 8.78
CA GLN A 55 -7.10 -2.74 8.82
C GLN A 55 -6.45 -3.05 7.49
N VAL A 56 -5.18 -3.45 7.51
CA VAL A 56 -4.44 -3.91 6.35
C VAL A 56 -4.36 -5.43 6.38
N THR A 57 -4.81 -6.08 5.30
CA THR A 57 -4.79 -7.54 5.17
C THR A 57 -4.14 -7.96 3.86
N ARG A 58 -3.73 -9.22 3.80
CA ARG A 58 -3.15 -9.85 2.61
C ARG A 58 -3.83 -11.17 2.33
N ASN A 59 -4.25 -11.39 1.10
CA ASN A 59 -4.60 -12.70 0.56
C ASN A 59 -3.47 -13.17 -0.37
N SER A 60 -2.94 -14.36 -0.12
CA SER A 60 -1.90 -14.95 -0.96
C SER A 60 -2.48 -16.11 -1.75
N HIS A 61 -2.45 -16.02 -3.07
CA HIS A 61 -2.99 -17.02 -3.98
C HIS A 61 -2.02 -17.31 -5.13
N LYS A 62 -1.36 -18.48 -5.07
CA LYS A 62 -0.35 -18.92 -6.06
C LYS A 62 0.75 -17.87 -6.24
N SER A 63 0.95 -17.36 -7.46
CA SER A 63 1.90 -16.29 -7.78
C SER A 63 1.39 -14.90 -7.38
N HIS A 64 0.12 -14.75 -6.99
CA HIS A 64 -0.47 -13.43 -6.72
C HIS A 64 -0.57 -13.17 -5.21
N ALA A 65 -0.30 -11.93 -4.82
CA ALA A 65 -0.57 -11.39 -3.51
C ALA A 65 -1.48 -10.16 -3.66
N LEU A 66 -2.63 -10.21 -3.00
CA LEU A 66 -3.58 -9.11 -2.95
C LEU A 66 -3.52 -8.49 -1.55
N TYR A 67 -3.24 -7.20 -1.51
CA TYR A 67 -3.25 -6.39 -0.30
C TYR A 67 -4.52 -5.57 -0.27
N TYR A 68 -5.10 -5.41 0.91
CA TYR A 68 -6.30 -4.63 1.10
C TYR A 68 -6.16 -3.68 2.26
N VAL A 69 -6.77 -2.51 2.15
CA VAL A 69 -7.01 -1.60 3.26
C VAL A 69 -8.51 -1.45 3.46
N THR A 70 -8.96 -1.79 4.65
CA THR A 70 -10.36 -1.75 5.06
C THR A 70 -10.53 -0.75 6.19
N LEU A 71 -11.40 0.25 6.01
CA LEU A 71 -11.79 1.13 7.11
C LEU A 71 -12.47 0.32 8.22
N LEU A 72 -12.00 0.47 9.46
CA LEU A 72 -12.69 -0.06 10.62
C LEU A 72 -13.76 0.93 11.06
N GLU A 73 -15.01 0.50 10.97
CA GLU A 73 -16.16 1.29 11.37
C GLU A 73 -16.63 0.85 12.76
N ASN A 74 -17.15 1.80 13.53
CA ASN A 74 -17.90 1.49 14.74
C ASN A 74 -19.20 0.80 14.33
N GLN A 75 -19.51 -0.35 14.95
CA GLN A 75 -20.74 -1.11 14.67
C GLN A 75 -22.03 -0.31 14.86
N GLN A 76 -21.99 0.76 15.66
CA GLN A 76 -23.12 1.64 15.91
C GLN A 76 -23.40 2.61 14.74
N ALA A 77 -22.48 2.72 13.77
CA ALA A 77 -22.69 3.52 12.58
C ALA A 77 -23.55 2.75 11.58
N ASN A 78 -24.80 3.17 11.37
CA ASN A 78 -25.77 2.58 10.42
C ASN A 78 -25.39 2.72 8.93
N ARG A 79 -24.13 3.05 8.61
CA ARG A 79 -23.61 3.11 7.25
C ARG A 79 -22.50 2.08 7.15
N SER A 80 -22.78 1.01 6.41
CA SER A 80 -21.78 0.04 6.01
C SER A 80 -21.01 0.61 4.81
N LEU A 81 -19.82 1.18 5.01
CA LEU A 81 -18.88 1.46 3.91
C LEU A 81 -18.15 0.17 3.44
N LEU A 82 -18.66 -1.02 3.80
CA LEU A 82 -18.12 -2.33 3.38
C LEU A 82 -17.95 -2.49 1.87
N SER A 83 -18.52 -1.62 1.02
CA SER A 83 -18.47 -1.80 -0.44
C SER A 83 -17.20 -1.28 -1.12
N THR A 84 -16.34 -0.48 -0.47
CA THR A 84 -15.14 0.07 -1.15
C THR A 84 -13.89 -0.13 -0.30
N ARG A 85 -13.16 -1.22 -0.55
CA ARG A 85 -11.80 -1.43 -0.01
C ARG A 85 -10.79 -0.88 -1.00
N SER A 86 -9.75 -0.21 -0.49
CA SER A 86 -8.55 0.01 -1.30
C SER A 86 -7.80 -1.30 -1.44
N HIS A 87 -7.19 -1.54 -2.60
CA HIS A 87 -6.49 -2.78 -2.86
C HIS A 87 -5.28 -2.59 -3.78
N MET A 88 -4.36 -3.53 -3.69
CA MET A 88 -3.20 -3.62 -4.56
C MET A 88 -2.96 -5.07 -4.93
N THR A 89 -2.71 -5.31 -6.21
CA THR A 89 -2.41 -6.65 -6.74
C THR A 89 -0.96 -6.69 -7.19
N VAL A 90 -0.24 -7.68 -6.68
CA VAL A 90 1.15 -7.94 -7.02
C VAL A 90 1.28 -9.39 -7.49
N GLU A 91 2.04 -9.60 -8.54
CA GLU A 91 2.42 -10.92 -9.02
C GLU A 91 3.90 -11.18 -8.73
N TYR A 92 4.22 -12.33 -8.16
CA TYR A 92 5.57 -12.88 -8.18
C TYR A 92 5.82 -13.51 -9.56
N VAL A 93 6.77 -12.95 -10.29
CA VAL A 93 7.05 -13.33 -11.68
C VAL A 93 7.99 -14.52 -11.69
N ASN A 94 9.16 -14.39 -11.06
CA ASN A 94 10.17 -15.42 -10.98
C ASN A 94 11.23 -15.02 -9.94
N THR A 95 12.24 -15.88 -9.82
CA THR A 95 13.53 -15.48 -9.26
C THR A 95 14.61 -15.73 -10.30
N ARG A 96 15.47 -14.73 -10.54
CA ARG A 96 16.55 -14.76 -11.54
C ARG A 96 17.90 -14.54 -10.87
N LEU A 97 18.92 -15.22 -11.40
CA LEU A 97 20.30 -14.94 -11.05
C LEU A 97 20.82 -13.80 -11.94
N TYR A 98 21.17 -12.68 -11.32
CA TYR A 98 21.89 -11.58 -11.94
C TYR A 98 23.30 -11.54 -11.38
N ASP A 99 24.29 -11.80 -12.23
CA ASP A 99 25.70 -11.97 -11.85
C ASP A 99 25.88 -12.97 -10.69
N GLN A 100 25.98 -12.48 -9.45
CA GLN A 100 26.20 -13.26 -8.23
C GLN A 100 25.01 -13.22 -7.24
N PHE A 101 23.91 -12.57 -7.61
CA PHE A 101 22.78 -12.35 -6.72
C PHE A 101 21.50 -13.02 -7.25
N GLU A 102 20.81 -13.71 -6.34
CA GLU A 102 19.47 -14.18 -6.57
C GLU A 102 18.49 -13.03 -6.34
N VAL A 103 17.74 -12.65 -7.37
CA VAL A 103 16.80 -11.52 -7.37
C VAL A 103 15.39 -12.04 -7.58
N ALA A 104 14.51 -11.77 -6.61
CA ALA A 104 13.08 -12.00 -6.77
C ALA A 104 12.43 -10.88 -7.59
N GLU A 105 11.73 -11.25 -8.67
CA GLU A 105 11.02 -10.31 -9.53
C GLU A 105 9.52 -10.28 -9.22
N TYR A 106 8.98 -9.07 -9.07
CA TYR A 106 7.57 -8.81 -8.84
C TYR A 106 6.98 -7.85 -9.88
N GLY A 107 5.76 -8.14 -10.31
CA GLY A 107 4.91 -7.27 -11.11
C GLY A 107 3.91 -6.51 -10.26
N LEU A 108 3.99 -5.18 -10.20
CA LEU A 108 2.94 -4.35 -9.62
C LEU A 108 1.84 -4.16 -10.67
N LEU A 109 0.74 -4.91 -10.54
CA LEU A 109 -0.29 -5.00 -11.57
C LEU A 109 -1.33 -3.88 -11.46
N ASP A 110 -1.77 -3.59 -10.24
CA ASP A 110 -2.78 -2.56 -9.99
C ASP A 110 -2.67 -2.01 -8.56
N VAL A 111 -3.04 -0.74 -8.40
CA VAL A 111 -3.19 -0.07 -7.11
C VAL A 111 -4.42 0.82 -7.15
N HIS A 112 -5.50 0.34 -6.54
CA HIS A 112 -6.76 1.06 -6.44
C HIS A 112 -6.99 1.60 -5.03
N VAL A 113 -7.44 2.85 -4.94
CA VAL A 113 -7.76 3.50 -3.67
C VAL A 113 -9.18 4.05 -3.73
N ARG A 114 -9.98 3.74 -2.70
CA ARG A 114 -11.34 4.27 -2.57
C ARG A 114 -11.34 5.79 -2.45
N GLN A 115 -12.44 6.44 -2.79
CA GLN A 115 -12.54 7.91 -2.85
C GLN A 115 -12.13 8.59 -1.53
N GLU A 116 -12.48 8.00 -0.38
CA GLU A 116 -12.19 8.50 0.96
C GLU A 116 -10.82 8.01 1.49
N GLY A 117 -10.12 7.15 0.74
CA GLY A 117 -8.91 6.45 1.16
C GLY A 117 -7.64 7.28 1.10
N LEU A 118 -7.68 8.53 1.59
CA LEU A 118 -6.52 9.42 1.54
C LEU A 118 -5.31 8.81 2.26
N GLY A 119 -4.28 8.50 1.47
CA GLY A 119 -3.03 7.89 1.92
C GLY A 119 -3.04 6.36 1.95
N GLU A 120 -4.16 5.68 1.74
CA GLU A 120 -4.21 4.19 1.80
C GLU A 120 -3.30 3.52 0.75
N ARG A 121 -2.97 4.23 -0.35
CA ARG A 121 -1.93 3.81 -1.30
C ARG A 121 -0.59 3.55 -0.63
N GLY A 122 -0.19 4.42 0.28
CA GLY A 122 1.07 4.32 1.01
C GLY A 122 1.10 3.07 1.87
N LEU A 123 0.02 2.81 2.60
CA LEU A 123 -0.12 1.61 3.43
C LEU A 123 -0.02 0.33 2.61
N LEU A 124 -0.64 0.30 1.43
CA LEU A 124 -0.54 -0.84 0.51
C LEU A 124 0.93 -1.06 0.08
N LEU A 125 1.60 -0.01 -0.37
CA LEU A 125 3.00 -0.08 -0.82
C LEU A 125 3.94 -0.48 0.33
N GLU A 126 3.81 0.12 1.50
CA GLU A 126 4.63 -0.19 2.68
C GLU A 126 4.46 -1.63 3.12
N ALA A 127 3.22 -2.13 3.22
CA ALA A 127 2.92 -3.50 3.59
C ALA A 127 3.61 -4.50 2.65
N PHE A 128 3.52 -4.26 1.34
CA PHE A 128 4.18 -5.08 0.34
C PHE A 128 5.70 -5.00 0.40
N ILE A 129 6.27 -3.79 0.53
CA ILE A 129 7.72 -3.60 0.58
C ILE A 129 8.31 -4.33 1.78
N GLN A 130 7.69 -4.21 2.96
CA GLN A 130 8.10 -4.95 4.15
C GLN A 130 8.01 -6.46 3.94
N ASP A 131 6.91 -6.94 3.34
CA ASP A 131 6.72 -8.35 3.04
C ASP A 131 7.81 -8.92 2.13
N VAL A 132 8.24 -8.17 1.11
CA VAL A 132 9.30 -8.60 0.19
C VAL A 132 10.67 -8.53 0.86
N GLN A 133 10.96 -7.46 1.61
CA GLN A 133 12.22 -7.29 2.33
C GLN A 133 12.47 -8.40 3.36
N ASN A 134 11.40 -8.88 4.00
CA ASN A 134 11.48 -9.98 4.96
C ASN A 134 11.75 -11.34 4.30
N LYS A 135 11.48 -11.50 3.00
CA LYS A 135 11.60 -12.78 2.27
C LYS A 135 12.84 -12.84 1.39
N HIS A 136 13.25 -11.71 0.82
CA HIS A 136 14.28 -11.69 -0.21
C HIS A 136 15.34 -10.63 0.09
N ARG A 137 16.61 -11.07 0.02
CA ARG A 137 17.76 -10.18 0.15
C ARG A 137 17.86 -9.20 -1.01
N HIS A 138 17.58 -9.66 -2.23
CA HIS A 138 17.52 -8.83 -3.42
C HIS A 138 16.18 -8.99 -4.12
N TYR A 139 15.56 -7.89 -4.49
CA TYR A 139 14.28 -7.89 -5.17
C TYR A 139 14.16 -6.73 -6.14
N ARG A 140 13.34 -6.95 -7.17
CA ARG A 140 12.92 -5.93 -8.12
C ARG A 140 11.41 -5.99 -8.28
N VAL A 141 10.77 -4.84 -8.16
CA VAL A 141 9.36 -4.64 -8.43
C VAL A 141 9.25 -3.74 -9.65
N SER A 142 8.48 -4.17 -10.65
CA SER A 142 8.21 -3.37 -11.85
C SER A 142 6.71 -3.27 -12.09
N GLY A 143 6.20 -2.10 -12.46
CA GLY A 143 4.80 -1.91 -12.84
C GLY A 143 4.69 -0.93 -13.99
N ASN A 144 3.70 -1.12 -14.86
CA ASN A 144 3.41 -0.15 -15.92
C ASN A 144 2.90 1.16 -15.29
N PHE A 145 3.59 2.27 -15.55
CA PHE A 145 3.27 3.57 -14.95
C PHE A 145 1.85 4.02 -15.30
N GLU A 146 1.41 3.86 -16.54
CA GLU A 146 0.07 4.30 -16.95
C GLU A 146 -1.03 3.49 -16.27
N ILE A 147 -0.86 2.16 -16.18
CA ILE A 147 -1.83 1.28 -15.52
C ILE A 147 -1.91 1.62 -14.03
N VAL A 148 -0.75 1.63 -13.35
CA VAL A 148 -0.68 1.83 -11.90
C VAL A 148 -1.08 3.25 -11.48
N THR A 149 -0.94 4.24 -12.38
CA THR A 149 -1.40 5.61 -12.12
C THR A 149 -2.81 5.90 -12.61
N HIS A 150 -3.50 4.91 -13.18
CA HIS A 150 -4.80 5.08 -13.84
C HIS A 150 -4.77 6.22 -14.85
N HIS A 151 -3.82 6.17 -15.78
CA HIS A 151 -3.56 7.17 -16.82
C HIS A 151 -3.34 8.59 -16.26
N GLY A 152 -2.54 8.71 -15.18
CA GLY A 152 -2.14 9.99 -14.61
C GLY A 152 -3.07 10.58 -13.54
N LEU A 153 -4.12 9.86 -13.13
CA LEU A 153 -4.94 10.25 -11.98
C LEU A 153 -4.14 10.23 -10.66
N VAL A 154 -3.04 9.48 -10.62
CA VAL A 154 -2.11 9.41 -9.49
C VAL A 154 -0.78 10.05 -9.87
N SER A 155 -0.30 11.00 -9.05
CA SER A 155 1.03 11.58 -9.23
C SER A 155 2.13 10.54 -9.05
N LYS A 156 3.16 10.62 -9.90
CA LYS A 156 4.42 9.88 -9.76
C LYS A 156 5.02 10.03 -8.37
N ASP A 157 4.87 11.21 -7.75
CA ASP A 157 5.47 11.51 -6.45
C ASP A 157 4.99 10.53 -5.36
N CYS A 158 3.75 10.02 -5.50
CA CYS A 158 3.20 9.01 -4.61
C CYS A 158 4.03 7.73 -4.56
N PHE A 159 4.73 7.37 -5.63
CA PHE A 159 5.56 6.17 -5.71
C PHE A 159 7.01 6.47 -5.36
N THR A 160 7.53 7.63 -5.78
CA THR A 160 8.92 8.02 -5.50
C THR A 160 9.23 8.15 -4.01
N ARG A 161 8.23 8.54 -3.19
CA ARG A 161 8.36 8.56 -1.72
C ARG A 161 8.68 7.18 -1.13
N TYR A 162 8.28 6.10 -1.80
CA TYR A 162 8.54 4.72 -1.39
C TYR A 162 9.70 4.08 -2.17
N GLY A 163 10.55 4.89 -2.80
CA GLY A 163 11.77 4.42 -3.47
C GLY A 163 11.59 3.98 -4.94
N PHE A 164 10.38 4.03 -5.50
CA PHE A 164 10.19 3.74 -6.92
C PHE A 164 10.80 4.84 -7.80
N LYS A 165 11.44 4.44 -8.88
CA LYS A 165 11.94 5.32 -9.94
C LYS A 165 11.13 5.08 -11.21
N LEU A 166 10.82 6.14 -11.94
CA LEU A 166 10.24 6.02 -13.28
C LEU A 166 11.38 5.86 -14.29
N HIS A 167 11.37 4.76 -15.03
CA HIS A 167 12.31 4.51 -16.12
C HIS A 167 11.52 4.15 -17.37
N GLN A 168 11.66 4.97 -18.42
CA GLN A 168 10.81 4.93 -19.62
C GLN A 168 9.32 5.01 -19.23
N HIS A 169 8.61 3.88 -19.20
CA HIS A 169 7.20 3.77 -18.83
C HIS A 169 6.95 2.83 -17.65
N ALA A 170 8.00 2.39 -16.95
CA ALA A 170 7.92 1.48 -15.83
C ALA A 170 8.25 2.18 -14.51
N LEU A 171 7.39 2.00 -13.51
CA LEU A 171 7.72 2.22 -12.10
C LEU A 171 8.58 1.05 -11.63
N VAL A 172 9.80 1.33 -11.18
CA VAL A 172 10.74 0.31 -10.74
C VAL A 172 11.22 0.60 -9.33
N LEU A 173 11.09 -0.37 -8.43
CA LEU A 173 11.71 -0.39 -7.11
C LEU A 173 12.70 -1.57 -7.08
N GLN A 174 13.94 -1.31 -6.68
CA GLN A 174 14.95 -2.36 -6.49
C GLN A 174 15.90 -1.97 -5.36
N ASN A 175 16.46 -2.96 -4.66
CA ASN A 175 17.37 -2.75 -3.53
C ASN A 175 18.82 -3.17 -3.82
N PHE A 176 19.20 -3.23 -5.09
CA PHE A 176 20.54 -3.57 -5.55
C PHE A 176 20.95 -2.69 -6.74
N ASP A 177 22.25 -2.57 -6.94
CA ASP A 177 22.82 -1.81 -8.05
C ASP A 177 22.90 -2.70 -9.28
N SER A 178 21.97 -2.47 -10.21
CA SER A 178 21.97 -3.06 -11.54
C SER A 178 21.40 -2.03 -12.52
N PRO A 179 21.91 -1.95 -13.76
CA PRO A 179 21.31 -1.11 -14.78
C PRO A 179 19.82 -1.44 -14.89
N LEU A 180 18.97 -0.41 -15.02
CA LEU A 180 17.53 -0.57 -15.21
C LEU A 180 17.28 -1.17 -16.61
N LEU A 181 17.55 -2.46 -16.77
CA LEU A 181 17.26 -3.20 -17.98
C LEU A 181 15.77 -3.55 -17.95
N VAL A 182 14.99 -3.02 -18.87
CA VAL A 182 13.60 -3.42 -19.10
C VAL A 182 13.63 -4.35 -20.31
N THR A 183 13.27 -5.61 -20.11
CA THR A 183 12.97 -6.56 -21.20
C THR A 183 11.52 -6.45 -21.59
#